data_AF-V9Z492-F1
#
_entry.id   AF-V9Z492-F1
#
_cell.length_a   1.000
_cell.length_b   1.000
_cell.length_c   1.000
_cell.angle_alpha   90.00
_cell.angle_beta   90.00
_cell.angle_gamma   90.00
#
_symmetry.space_group_name_H-M   'P 1'
#
loop_
_entity.id
_entity.type
_entity.pdbx_description
1 polymer ?
#
loop_
_entity_poly.entity_id
_entity_poly.type
_entity_poly.pdbx_seq_one_letter_code
_entity_poly.pdbx_strand_id
1 'polypeptide(L)'
;MDTGDLDPHLRGLPQPVADAARDSVAGAHATARRLDPPLGADLTNHAAGAFTDAVSRVFLTSAAVCLAVSALIALRLPAQPRQQPAAEDAR
;
A
#
# COMPACT_ATOMS: atom_id res chain seq x y z
N MET A 1 10.79 6.76 -5.51
CA MET A 1 10.26 6.16 -4.27
C MET A 1 11.47 6.00 -3.36
N ASP A 2 11.64 6.94 -2.43
CA ASP A 2 12.81 7.00 -1.55
C ASP A 2 12.69 5.92 -0.48
N THR A 3 13.51 4.87 -0.60
CA THR A 3 13.79 3.90 0.47
C THR A 3 14.71 4.48 1.56
N GLY A 4 14.95 5.80 1.55
CA GLY A 4 16.01 6.48 2.29
C GLY A 4 15.78 6.66 3.80
N ASP A 5 14.58 6.41 4.31
CA ASP A 5 14.25 6.67 5.73
C ASP A 5 14.69 5.53 6.68
N LEU A 6 14.79 4.30 6.16
CA LEU A 6 15.32 3.17 6.92
C LEU A 6 16.85 3.18 6.99
N ASP A 7 17.50 3.76 5.99
CA ASP A 7 18.95 3.75 5.80
C ASP A 7 19.78 4.22 7.02
N PRO A 8 19.43 5.32 7.73
CA PRO A 8 20.17 5.72 8.93
C PRO A 8 20.11 4.67 10.06
N HIS A 9 19.01 3.94 10.17
CA HIS A 9 18.78 2.93 11.22
C HIS A 9 19.41 1.57 10.91
N LEU A 10 19.82 1.34 9.65
CA LEU A 10 20.46 0.08 9.21
C LEU A 10 22.00 0.12 9.24
N ARG A 11 22.63 1.30 9.39
CA ARG A 11 24.09 1.46 9.31
C ARG A 11 24.90 0.67 10.35
N GLY A 12 24.27 0.28 11.46
CA GLY A 12 24.91 -0.52 12.51
C GLY A 12 24.70 -2.03 12.39
N LEU A 13 23.92 -2.49 11.40
CA LEU A 13 23.54 -3.90 11.27
C LEU A 13 24.45 -4.65 10.29
N PRO A 14 24.70 -5.96 10.52
CA PRO A 14 25.34 -6.81 9.52
C PRO A 14 24.54 -6.75 8.20
N GLN A 15 25.23 -6.63 7.06
CA GLN A 15 24.61 -6.44 5.75
C GLN A 15 23.45 -7.40 5.41
N PRO A 16 23.54 -8.71 5.70
CA PRO A 16 22.45 -9.66 5.43
C PRO A 16 21.15 -9.32 6.19
N VAL A 17 21.30 -8.70 7.36
CA VAL A 17 20.20 -8.29 8.24
C VAL A 17 19.59 -6.97 7.73
N ALA A 18 20.41 -6.05 7.24
CA ALA A 18 19.96 -4.82 6.62
C ALA A 18 19.17 -5.10 5.32
N ASP A 19 19.63 -6.02 4.48
CA ASP A 19 18.96 -6.38 3.22
C ASP A 19 17.60 -7.04 3.49
N ALA A 20 17.54 -7.98 4.44
CA ALA A 20 16.27 -8.60 4.84
C ALA A 20 15.26 -7.59 5.42
N ALA A 21 15.75 -6.57 6.16
CA ALA A 21 14.91 -5.50 6.69
C ALA A 21 14.40 -4.55 5.60
N ARG A 22 15.20 -4.29 4.56
CA ARG A 22 14.79 -3.48 3.40
C ARG A 22 13.75 -4.18 2.52
N ASP A 23 13.88 -5.49 2.33
CA ASP A 23 13.06 -6.23 1.38
C ASP A 23 11.64 -6.54 1.88
N SER A 24 11.35 -6.47 3.19
CA SER A 24 10.06 -6.89 3.74
C SER A 24 9.80 -6.42 5.18
N VAL A 25 8.53 -6.03 5.48
CA VAL A 25 8.05 -5.77 6.85
C VAL A 25 8.26 -6.98 7.76
N ALA A 26 8.09 -8.21 7.25
CA ALA A 26 8.34 -9.43 8.01
C ALA A 26 9.83 -9.65 8.29
N GLY A 27 10.70 -9.25 7.35
CA GLY A 27 12.15 -9.24 7.53
C GLY A 27 12.61 -8.19 8.54
N ALA A 28 11.99 -7.00 8.54
CA ALA A 28 12.19 -5.98 9.56
C ALA A 28 11.76 -6.48 10.96
N HIS A 29 10.61 -7.16 11.06
CA HIS A 29 10.14 -7.76 12.32
C HIS A 29 11.05 -8.90 12.81
N ALA A 30 11.54 -9.75 11.91
CA ALA A 30 12.48 -10.82 12.24
C ALA A 30 13.83 -10.27 12.72
N THR A 31 14.27 -9.17 12.11
CA THR A 31 15.47 -8.43 12.51
C THR A 31 15.27 -7.77 13.87
N ALA A 32 14.17 -7.05 14.08
CA ALA A 32 13.84 -6.36 15.33
C ALA A 32 13.90 -7.28 16.56
N ARG A 33 13.49 -8.54 16.43
CA ARG A 33 13.57 -9.54 17.52
C ARG A 33 15.00 -9.89 17.96
N ARG A 34 16.01 -9.54 17.17
CA ARG A 34 17.43 -9.81 17.43
C ARG A 34 18.19 -8.58 17.94
N LEU A 35 17.56 -7.41 17.95
CA LEU A 35 18.14 -6.18 18.48
C LEU A 35 17.71 -5.96 19.94
N ASP A 36 18.42 -5.06 20.60
CA ASP A 36 17.97 -4.54 21.89
C ASP A 36 16.55 -3.96 21.78
N PRO A 37 15.71 -4.13 22.81
CA PRO A 37 14.29 -3.76 22.76
C PRO A 37 13.97 -2.36 22.21
N PRO A 38 14.70 -1.27 22.56
CA PRO A 38 14.39 0.05 22.02
C PRO A 38 14.67 0.17 20.52
N LEU A 39 15.75 -0.43 20.01
CA LEU A 39 16.07 -0.40 18.58
C LEU A 39 15.11 -1.29 17.76
N GLY A 40 14.70 -2.44 18.30
CA GLY A 40 13.75 -3.31 17.63
C GLY A 40 12.36 -2.67 17.49
N ALA A 41 11.90 -1.96 18.52
CA ALA A 41 10.62 -1.24 18.49
C ALA A 41 10.62 -0.11 17.44
N ASP A 42 11.71 0.65 17.36
CA ASP A 42 11.84 1.78 16.43
C ASP A 42 11.87 1.33 14.96
N LEU A 43 12.65 0.27 14.67
CA LEU A 43 12.70 -0.36 13.34
C LEU A 43 11.32 -0.89 12.91
N THR A 44 10.59 -1.51 13.83
CA THR A 44 9.25 -2.06 13.55
C THR A 44 8.24 -0.95 13.26
N ASN A 45 8.27 0.13 14.03
CA ASN A 45 7.33 1.24 13.88
C ASN A 45 7.55 1.98 12.54
N HIS A 46 8.81 2.22 12.16
CA HIS A 46 9.16 2.82 10.87
C HIS A 46 8.77 1.91 9.70
N ALA A 47 9.03 0.61 9.79
CA ALA A 47 8.64 -0.34 8.75
C ALA A 47 7.12 -0.40 8.56
N ALA A 48 6.34 -0.36 9.64
CA ALA A 48 4.88 -0.32 9.59
C ALA A 48 4.33 0.97 8.96
N GLY A 49 4.93 2.12 9.30
CA GLY A 49 4.58 3.41 8.71
C GLY A 49 4.84 3.47 7.20
N ALA A 50 6.05 3.08 6.78
CA ALA A 50 6.44 3.05 5.36
C ALA A 50 5.57 2.11 4.52
N PHE A 51 5.22 0.94 5.07
CA PHE A 51 4.33 -0.01 4.41
C PHE A 51 2.93 0.57 4.19
N THR A 52 2.33 1.16 5.23
CA THR A 52 0.98 1.72 5.16
C THR A 52 0.90 2.86 4.15
N ASP A 53 1.93 3.71 4.11
CA ASP A 53 2.01 4.80 3.15
C ASP A 53 2.18 4.28 1.70
N ALA A 54 3.06 3.31 1.47
CA ALA A 54 3.22 2.69 0.16
C ALA A 54 1.91 2.04 -0.33
N VAL A 55 1.22 1.30 0.54
CA VAL A 55 -0.10 0.70 0.24
C VAL A 55 -1.13 1.77 -0.11
N SER A 56 -1.17 2.86 0.65
CA SER A 56 -2.10 3.98 0.39
C SER A 56 -1.85 4.62 -0.98
N ARG A 57 -0.59 4.81 -1.37
CA ARG A 57 -0.22 5.34 -2.70
C ARG A 57 -0.61 4.39 -3.83
N VAL A 58 -0.42 3.09 -3.66
CA VAL A 58 -0.84 2.07 -4.64
C VAL A 58 -2.36 2.07 -4.79
N PHE A 59 -3.11 2.13 -3.69
CA PHE A 59 -4.56 2.23 -3.73
C PHE A 59 -5.03 3.49 -4.45
N LEU A 60 -4.44 4.64 -4.14
CA LEU A 60 -4.79 5.91 -4.79
C LEU A 60 -4.50 5.86 -6.30
N THR A 61 -3.35 5.31 -6.68
CA THR A 61 -2.97 5.13 -8.08
C THR A 61 -3.94 4.18 -8.80
N SER A 62 -4.29 3.06 -8.17
CA SER A 62 -5.24 2.10 -8.73
C SER A 62 -6.63 2.70 -8.86
N ALA A 63 -7.09 3.46 -7.87
CA ALA A 63 -8.35 4.19 -7.93
C ALA A 63 -8.35 5.22 -9.06
N ALA A 64 -7.25 5.97 -9.24
CA ALA A 64 -7.11 6.92 -10.34
C ALA A 64 -7.16 6.23 -11.71
N VAL A 65 -6.50 5.08 -11.87
CA VAL A 65 -6.56 4.28 -13.09
C VAL A 65 -7.98 3.76 -13.34
N CYS A 66 -8.64 3.20 -12.33
CA CYS A 66 -10.04 2.75 -12.43
C CYS A 66 -10.99 3.89 -12.82
N LEU A 67 -10.82 5.08 -12.23
CA LEU A 67 -11.62 6.25 -12.58
C LEU A 67 -11.35 6.70 -14.02
N ALA A 68 -10.09 6.69 -14.47
CA ALA A 68 -9.73 7.04 -15.84
C ALA A 68 -10.36 6.07 -16.85
N VAL A 69 -10.29 4.77 -16.58
CA VAL A 69 -10.92 3.74 -17.41
C VAL A 69 -12.44 3.88 -17.40
N SER A 70 -13.05 4.07 -16.23
CA SER A 70 -14.49 4.29 -16.08
C SER A 70 -14.97 5.53 -16.85
N ALA A 71 -14.23 6.64 -16.78
CA ALA A 71 -14.55 7.86 -17.52
C ALA A 71 -14.42 7.65 -19.04
N LEU A 72 -13.40 6.94 -19.50
CA LEU A 72 -13.23 6.58 -20.91
C LEU A 72 -14.40 5.73 -21.41
N ILE A 73 -14.85 4.76 -20.61
CA ILE A 73 -16.02 3.92 -20.89
C ILE A 73 -17.28 4.80 -20.96
N ALA A 74 -17.52 5.65 -19.95
CA ALA A 74 -18.68 6.53 -19.91
C ALA A 74 -18.77 7.51 -21.10
N LEU A 75 -17.62 8.00 -21.59
CA LEU A 75 -17.55 8.87 -22.77
C LEU A 75 -17.78 8.11 -24.08
N ARG A 76 -17.48 6.81 -24.13
CA ARG A 76 -17.57 5.96 -25.33
C ARG A 76 -18.90 5.23 -25.45
N LEU A 77 -19.61 5.02 -24.35
CA LEU A 77 -20.94 4.41 -24.38
C LEU A 77 -22.02 5.47 -24.64
N PRO A 78 -22.83 5.34 -25.71
CA PRO A 78 -24.04 6.13 -25.85
C PRO A 78 -24.95 5.86 -24.66
N ALA A 79 -25.53 6.92 -24.08
CA ALA A 79 -26.35 6.84 -22.87
C ALA A 79 -27.45 5.78 -23.04
N GLN A 80 -27.25 4.61 -22.42
CA GLN A 80 -28.31 3.61 -22.36
C GLN A 80 -29.44 4.21 -21.51
N PRO A 81 -30.67 4.26 -22.03
CA PRO A 81 -31.81 4.71 -21.24
C PRO A 81 -31.90 3.81 -20.01
N ARG A 82 -31.85 4.45 -18.84
CA ARG A 82 -32.01 3.84 -17.53
C ARG A 82 -33.25 2.95 -17.59
N GLN A 83 -33.08 1.63 -17.59
CA GLN A 83 -34.21 0.71 -17.51
C GLN A 83 -34.91 1.01 -16.17
N GLN A 84 -36.05 1.71 -16.24
CA GLN A 84 -36.93 1.87 -15.11
C GLN A 84 -37.31 0.47 -14.64
N PRO A 85 -37.06 0.11 -13.36
CA PRO A 85 -37.63 -1.11 -12.80
C PRO A 85 -39.13 -0.99 -13.01
N ALA A 86 -39.72 -2.00 -13.69
CA ALA A 86 -41.16 -2.12 -13.86
C ALA A 86 -41.79 -2.25 -12.47
N ALA A 87 -42.08 -1.11 -11.86
CA ALA A 87 -42.82 -0.99 -10.62
C ALA A 87 -44.30 -0.90 -10.96
N GLU A 88 -44.87 -1.88 -11.67
CA GLU A 88 -46.33 -1.97 -11.81
C GLU A 88 -46.78 -3.33 -12.34
N ASP A 89 -46.53 -4.42 -11.61
CA ASP A 89 -47.32 -5.64 -11.81
C ASP A 89 -47.32 -6.51 -10.54
N ALA A 90 -48.15 -6.10 -9.58
CA ALA A 90 -48.83 -7.00 -8.63
C ALA A 90 -49.82 -6.16 -7.80
N ARG A 91 -50.96 -5.87 -8.42
CA ARG A 91 -52.23 -5.63 -7.73
C ARG A 91 -52.74 -6.92 -7.11
#